data_AF-A0A133XGJ4-F1
#
_entry.id   AF-A0A133XGJ4-F1
#
_cell.length_a   1.000
_cell.length_b   1.000
_cell.length_c   1.000
_cell.angle_alpha   90.00
_cell.angle_beta   90.00
_cell.angle_gamma   90.00
#
_symmetry.space_group_name_H-M   'P 1'
#
loop_
_entity.id
_entity.type
_entity.pdbx_description
1 polymer ?
#
loop_
_entity_poly.entity_id
_entity_poly.type
_entity_poly.pdbx_seq_one_letter_code
_entity_poly.pdbx_strand_id
1 'polypeptide(L)'
;MSENSIQARIRANPKFAEMVGKRTRFAIILSLVVLVPYYTFMMITAFNPGILAQPISDGNIITLGWPIGVILVVGSWLTTGIYISRANGEFDALNEQILRESHK
;
A
#
# COMPACT_ATOMS: atom_id res chain seq x y z
N MET A 1 12.92 -8.70 34.65
CA MET A 1 12.06 -9.74 34.05
C MET A 1 10.60 -9.29 33.82
N SER A 2 10.28 -7.98 33.75
CA SER A 2 8.88 -7.49 33.66
C SER A 2 8.40 -7.15 32.25
N GLU A 3 9.26 -6.72 31.31
CA GLU A 3 8.81 -6.28 29.97
C GLU A 3 8.14 -7.39 29.15
N ASN A 4 8.67 -8.62 29.22
CA ASN A 4 8.08 -9.78 28.55
C ASN A 4 6.64 -10.06 28.98
N SER A 5 6.26 -9.74 30.23
CA SER A 5 4.89 -9.98 30.72
C SER A 5 3.87 -8.99 30.18
N ILE A 6 4.25 -7.73 29.95
CA ILE A 6 3.36 -6.70 29.39
C ILE A 6 3.15 -6.97 27.90
N GLN A 7 4.24 -7.23 27.16
CA GLN A 7 4.17 -7.61 25.75
C GLN A 7 3.35 -8.90 25.54
N ALA A 8 3.52 -9.90 26.40
CA ALA A 8 2.73 -11.13 26.36
C ALA A 8 1.24 -10.88 26.63
N ARG A 9 0.89 -10.01 27.59
CA ARG A 9 -0.50 -9.61 27.87
C ARG A 9 -1.13 -8.85 26.71
N ILE A 10 -0.38 -7.97 26.04
CA ILE A 10 -0.85 -7.24 24.86
C ILE A 10 -1.11 -8.21 23.70
N ARG A 11 -0.16 -9.12 23.41
CA ARG A 11 -0.31 -10.12 22.34
C ARG A 11 -1.44 -11.13 22.60
N ALA A 12 -1.71 -11.46 23.87
CA ALA A 12 -2.82 -12.33 24.26
C ALA A 12 -4.19 -11.63 24.21
N ASN A 13 -4.24 -10.31 24.03
CA ASN A 13 -5.49 -9.56 23.97
C ASN A 13 -6.20 -9.80 22.61
N PRO A 14 -7.44 -10.32 22.59
CA PRO A 14 -8.16 -10.58 21.34
C PRO A 14 -8.37 -9.32 20.48
N LYS A 15 -8.49 -8.13 21.09
CA LYS A 15 -8.59 -6.86 20.36
C LYS A 15 -7.31 -6.51 19.59
N PHE A 16 -6.15 -6.85 20.16
CA PHE A 16 -4.87 -6.65 19.49
C PHE A 16 -4.74 -7.59 18.29
N ALA A 17 -5.12 -8.86 18.45
CA ALA A 17 -5.13 -9.82 17.34
C ALA A 17 -6.09 -9.40 16.21
N GLU A 18 -7.27 -8.88 16.54
CA GLU A 18 -8.23 -8.36 15.56
C GLU A 18 -7.67 -7.13 14.80
N MET A 19 -7.05 -6.20 15.52
CA MET A 19 -6.41 -5.01 14.94
C MET A 19 -5.28 -5.39 13.97
N VAL A 20 -4.38 -6.28 14.39
CA VAL A 20 -3.29 -6.78 13.55
C VAL A 20 -3.86 -7.48 12.31
N GLY A 21 -4.86 -8.36 12.48
CA GLY A 21 -5.51 -9.05 11.36
C GLY A 21 -6.12 -8.10 10.33
N LYS A 22 -6.81 -7.04 10.77
CA LYS A 22 -7.37 -6.00 9.88
C LYS A 22 -6.27 -5.25 9.12
N ARG A 23 -5.19 -4.85 9.81
CA ARG A 23 -4.04 -4.16 9.20
C ARG A 23 -3.32 -5.05 8.20
N THR A 24 -3.05 -6.31 8.55
CA THR A 24 -2.38 -7.29 7.69
C THR A 24 -3.20 -7.59 6.44
N ARG A 25 -4.52 -7.84 6.59
CA ARG A 25 -5.39 -8.06 5.42
C ARG A 25 -5.38 -6.86 4.48
N PHE A 26 -5.43 -5.65 5.04
CA PHE A 26 -5.38 -4.43 4.24
C PHE A 26 -4.04 -4.28 3.51
N ALA A 27 -2.93 -4.48 4.21
CA ALA A 27 -1.59 -4.44 3.62
C ALA A 27 -1.46 -5.45 2.47
N ILE A 28 -1.92 -6.70 2.66
CA ILE A 28 -1.89 -7.75 1.63
C ILE A 28 -2.70 -7.33 0.40
N ILE A 29 -3.91 -6.78 0.58
CA ILE A 29 -4.73 -6.32 -0.55
C ILE A 29 -4.00 -5.23 -1.33
N LEU A 30 -3.45 -4.23 -0.64
CA LEU A 30 -2.69 -3.15 -1.29
C LEU A 30 -1.44 -3.68 -1.99
N SER A 31 -0.73 -4.65 -1.40
CA SER A 31 0.40 -5.32 -2.06
C SER A 31 -0.04 -6.01 -3.34
N LEU A 32 -1.14 -6.76 -3.33
CA LEU A 32 -1.65 -7.42 -4.54
C LEU A 32 -2.07 -6.42 -5.62
N VAL A 33 -2.67 -5.28 -5.24
CA VAL A 33 -3.04 -4.19 -6.15
C VAL A 33 -1.82 -3.61 -6.88
N VAL A 34 -0.64 -3.61 -6.26
CA VAL A 34 0.60 -3.16 -6.90
C VAL A 34 1.27 -4.30 -7.68
N LEU A 35 1.38 -5.48 -7.07
CA LEU A 35 2.14 -6.60 -7.64
C LEU A 35 1.47 -7.19 -8.87
N VAL A 36 0.14 -7.35 -8.90
CA VAL A 36 -0.54 -7.98 -10.03
C VAL A 36 -0.37 -7.18 -11.32
N PRO A 37 -0.65 -5.85 -11.36
CA PRO A 37 -0.39 -5.03 -12.53
C PRO A 37 1.10 -4.96 -12.90
N TYR A 38 1.99 -4.85 -11.91
CA TYR A 38 3.44 -4.83 -12.14
C TYR A 38 3.92 -6.10 -12.83
N TYR A 39 3.61 -7.28 -12.29
CA TYR A 39 4.02 -8.54 -12.90
C TYR A 39 3.35 -8.78 -14.24
N THR A 40 2.11 -8.32 -14.43
CA THR A 40 1.45 -8.37 -15.75
C THR A 40 2.23 -7.55 -16.77
N PHE A 41 2.63 -6.32 -16.42
CA PHE A 41 3.46 -5.47 -17.28
C PHE A 41 4.82 -6.11 -17.57
N MET A 42 5.48 -6.68 -16.55
CA MET A 42 6.77 -7.37 -16.70
C MET A 42 6.64 -8.61 -17.59
N MET A 43 5.56 -9.38 -17.46
CA MET A 43 5.29 -10.54 -18.32
C MET A 43 5.10 -10.13 -19.78
N ILE A 44 4.32 -9.08 -20.06
CA ILE A 44 4.16 -8.57 -21.42
C ILE A 44 5.53 -8.11 -21.95
N THR A 45 6.29 -7.37 -21.15
CA THR A 45 7.64 -6.91 -21.53
C THR A 45 8.58 -8.07 -21.87
N ALA A 46 8.49 -9.17 -21.12
CA ALA A 46 9.37 -10.34 -21.30
C ALA A 46 8.95 -11.22 -22.49
N PHE A 47 7.66 -11.46 -22.67
CA PHE A 47 7.15 -12.44 -23.65
C PHE A 47 6.64 -11.82 -24.95
N ASN A 48 6.15 -10.58 -24.92
CA ASN A 48 5.66 -9.87 -26.10
C ASN A 48 5.84 -8.35 -25.97
N PRO A 49 7.08 -7.85 -25.97
CA PRO A 49 7.37 -6.42 -25.84
C PRO A 49 6.77 -5.58 -26.98
N GLY A 50 6.44 -6.20 -28.11
CA GLY A 50 5.80 -5.54 -29.25
C GLY A 50 4.48 -4.85 -28.89
N ILE A 51 3.71 -5.39 -27.93
CA ILE A 51 2.46 -4.76 -27.45
C ILE A 51 2.75 -3.39 -26.83
N LEU A 52 3.79 -3.28 -26.01
CA LEU A 52 4.13 -2.03 -25.32
C LEU A 52 4.91 -1.06 -26.21
N ALA A 53 5.51 -1.55 -27.30
CA ALA A 53 6.25 -0.75 -28.28
C ALA A 53 5.35 -0.09 -29.33
N GLN A 54 4.07 -0.44 -29.39
CA GLN A 54 3.13 0.17 -30.35
C GLN A 54 2.97 1.68 -30.08
N PRO A 55 3.17 2.55 -31.09
CA PRO A 55 2.84 3.96 -30.98
C PRO A 55 1.36 4.16 -30.67
N ILE A 56 1.04 5.17 -29.86
CA ILE A 56 -0.36 5.50 -29.53
C ILE A 56 -1.10 6.08 -30.74
N SER A 57 -0.39 6.78 -31.62
CA SER A 57 -0.92 7.35 -32.85
C SER A 57 0.14 7.36 -33.95
N ASP A 58 -0.30 7.35 -35.21
CA ASP A 58 0.60 7.42 -36.36
C ASP A 58 1.51 8.65 -36.29
N GLY A 59 2.82 8.43 -36.52
CA GLY A 59 3.84 9.48 -36.48
C GLY A 59 4.28 9.94 -35.07
N ASN A 60 3.75 9.35 -33.99
CA ASN A 60 4.14 9.69 -32.63
C ASN A 60 5.24 8.75 -32.09
N ILE A 61 6.14 9.29 -31.26
CA ILE A 61 7.21 8.54 -30.58
C ILE A 61 6.74 7.92 -29.26
N ILE A 62 5.60 8.36 -28.71
CA ILE A 62 5.05 7.82 -27.46
C ILE A 62 4.41 6.46 -27.73
N THR A 63 4.96 5.44 -27.07
CA THR A 63 4.44 4.06 -27.13
C THR A 63 3.43 3.78 -26.03
N LEU A 64 2.62 2.75 -26.21
CA LEU A 64 1.61 2.31 -25.24
C LEU A 64 2.19 1.98 -23.86
N GLY A 65 3.44 1.52 -23.80
CA GLY A 65 4.13 1.21 -22.56
C GLY A 65 4.36 2.43 -21.67
N TRP A 66 4.55 3.62 -22.24
CA TRP A 66 4.80 4.84 -21.48
C TRP A 66 3.63 5.24 -20.55
N PRO A 67 2.39 5.45 -21.04
CA PRO A 67 1.28 5.80 -20.16
C PRO A 67 0.93 4.68 -19.18
N ILE A 68 1.06 3.41 -19.58
CA ILE A 68 0.84 2.27 -18.68
C ILE A 68 1.85 2.32 -17.52
N GLY A 69 3.13 2.55 -17.81
CA GLY A 69 4.17 2.71 -16.80
C GLY A 69 3.89 3.87 -15.84
N VAL A 70 3.44 5.02 -16.36
CA VAL A 70 3.04 6.17 -15.53
C VAL A 70 1.90 5.81 -14.59
N ILE A 71 0.87 5.12 -15.08
CA ILE A 71 -0.26 4.66 -14.26
C ILE A 71 0.23 3.73 -13.14
N LEU A 72 1.16 2.82 -13.42
CA LEU A 72 1.72 1.92 -12.41
C LEU A 72 2.48 2.68 -11.31
N VAL A 73 3.29 3.68 -11.68
CA VAL A 73 4.05 4.50 -10.73
C VAL A 73 3.12 5.34 -9.87
N VAL A 74 2.23 6.11 -10.50
CA VAL A 74 1.28 6.98 -9.79
C VAL A 74 0.35 6.15 -8.91
N GLY A 75 -0.17 5.04 -9.44
CA GLY A 75 -0.99 4.09 -8.70
C GLY A 75 -0.26 3.56 -7.46
N SER A 76 1.01 3.20 -7.58
CA SER A 76 1.81 2.70 -6.44
C SER A 76 2.00 3.76 -5.35
N TRP A 77 2.25 5.03 -5.73
CA TRP A 77 2.34 6.13 -4.77
C TRP A 77 1.01 6.40 -4.07
N LEU A 78 -0.10 6.42 -4.82
CA LEU A 78 -1.43 6.59 -4.24
C LEU A 78 -1.76 5.46 -3.26
N THR A 79 -1.46 4.21 -3.63
CA THR A 79 -1.66 3.04 -2.77
C THR A 79 -0.84 3.15 -1.48
N THR A 80 0.39 3.64 -1.58
CA THR A 80 1.27 3.91 -0.43
C THR A 80 0.70 5.01 0.48
N GLY A 81 0.21 6.12 -0.10
CA GLY A 81 -0.43 7.20 0.66
C GLY A 81 -1.69 6.73 1.39
N ILE A 82 -2.54 5.94 0.71
CA ILE A 82 -3.73 5.33 1.30
C ILE A 82 -3.35 4.39 2.45
N TYR A 83 -2.30 3.58 2.27
CA TYR A 83 -1.77 2.72 3.33
C TYR A 83 -1.37 3.53 4.56
N ILE A 84 -0.55 4.56 4.37
CA ILE A 84 -0.04 5.43 5.43
C ILE A 84 -1.20 6.09 6.17
N SER A 85 -2.13 6.73 5.44
CA SER A 85 -3.29 7.40 6.03
C SER A 85 -4.13 6.44 6.89
N ARG A 86 -4.35 5.21 6.42
CA ARG A 86 -5.17 4.22 7.15
C ARG A 86 -4.42 3.52 8.29
N ALA A 87 -3.11 3.31 8.16
CA ALA A 87 -2.29 2.70 9.20
C ALA A 87 -1.96 3.67 10.35
N ASN A 88 -1.83 4.96 10.04
CA ASN A 88 -1.49 6.01 11.00
C ASN A 88 -2.70 6.61 11.71
N GLY A 89 -3.92 6.49 11.17
CA GLY A 89 -5.12 7.09 11.76
C GLY A 89 -5.40 6.69 13.22
N GLU A 90 -4.95 5.51 13.67
CA GLU A 90 -5.11 5.08 15.07
C GLU A 90 -4.11 5.76 16.02
N PHE A 91 -2.91 6.08 15.52
CA PHE A 91 -1.92 6.87 16.26
C PHE A 91 -2.30 8.35 16.30
N ASP A 92 -2.83 8.88 15.20
CA ASP A 92 -3.32 10.26 15.16
C ASP A 92 -4.52 10.45 16.09
N ALA A 93 -5.45 9.49 16.15
CA ALA A 93 -6.57 9.54 17.09
C ALA A 93 -6.12 9.52 18.56
N LEU A 94 -5.10 8.73 18.90
CA LEU A 94 -4.51 8.70 20.24
C LEU A 94 -3.78 10.00 20.58
N ASN A 95 -3.00 10.55 19.64
CA ASN A 95 -2.34 11.84 19.79
C ASN A 95 -3.35 12.97 19.99
N GLU A 96 -4.45 12.96 19.24
CA GLU A 96 -5.51 13.97 19.37
C GLU A 96 -6.21 13.91 20.73
N GLN A 97 -6.43 12.71 21.27
CA GLN A 97 -6.97 12.54 22.63
C GLN A 97 -6.00 13.09 23.70
N ILE A 98 -4.71 12.75 23.62
CA ILE A 98 -3.70 13.23 24.56
C ILE A 98 -3.58 14.75 24.52
N LEU A 99 -3.58 15.36 23.33
CA LEU A 99 -3.57 16.82 23.18
C LEU A 99 -4.81 17.46 23.82
N ARG A 100 -6.01 16.92 23.58
CA ARG A 100 -7.26 17.43 24.17
C ARG A 100 -7.29 17.32 25.69
N GLU A 101 -6.71 16.27 26.26
CA GLU A 101 -6.62 16.07 27.71
C GLU A 101 -5.57 16.98 28.36
N SER A 102 -4.46 17.27 27.66
CA SER A 102 -3.41 18.17 28.15
C SER A 102 -3.76 19.67 28.13
N HIS A 103 -4.82 20.05 27.40
CA HIS A 103 -5.34 21.42 27.33
C HIS A 103 -6.54 21.67 28.27
N LYS A 104 -6.86 20.74 29.18
CA LYS A 104 -7.80 20.92 30.29
C LYS A 104 -7.05 21.01 31.61
#